data_AF-A0A3A8K1Z8-F1
#
_entry.id   AF-A0A3A8K1Z8-F1
#
_cell.length_a   1.000
_cell.length_b   1.000
_cell.length_c   1.000
_cell.angle_alpha   90.00
_cell.angle_beta   90.00
_cell.angle_gamma   90.00
#
_symmetry.space_group_name_H-M   'P 1'
#
loop_
_entity.id
_entity.type
_entity.pdbx_description
1 polymer ?
#
loop_
_entity_poly.entity_id
_entity_poly.type
_entity_poly.pdbx_seq_one_letter_code
_entity_poly.pdbx_strand_id
1 'polypeptide(L)' 'MRDGRVFMGTAVQIVKGMQDIAFGVERLSIPDYIDWVVANTQRFESVALRVQGATAEEKAASLVDEMLREGLATRG' A
#
# COMPACT_ATOMS: atom_id res chain seq x y z
N MET A 1 -2.20 -6.29 -9.55
CA MET A 1 -2.67 -5.20 -8.65
C MET A 1 -3.45 -4.06 -9.35
N ARG A 2 -4.30 -4.35 -10.36
CA ARG A 2 -5.12 -3.32 -11.05
C ARG A 2 -6.51 -3.86 -11.31
N ASP A 3 -7.42 -3.67 -10.37
CA ASP A 3 -8.82 -4.10 -10.49
C ASP A 3 -9.79 -2.92 -10.68
N GLY A 4 -9.28 -1.73 -11.00
CA GLY A 4 -10.05 -0.53 -11.32
C GLY A 4 -10.69 0.16 -10.12
N ARG A 5 -10.41 -0.30 -8.90
CA ARG A 5 -10.93 0.34 -7.68
C ARG A 5 -10.30 1.71 -7.46
N VAL A 6 -11.12 2.63 -6.98
CA VAL A 6 -10.71 3.99 -6.60
C VAL A 6 -10.75 4.10 -5.09
N PHE A 7 -9.62 4.46 -4.50
CA PHE A 7 -9.51 4.80 -3.09
C PHE A 7 -9.34 6.32 -2.95
N MET A 8 -10.00 6.92 -1.96
CA MET A 8 -9.98 8.36 -1.73
C MET A 8 -9.71 8.67 -0.26
N GLY A 9 -9.11 9.85 -0.01
CA GLY A 9 -8.80 10.33 1.33
C GLY A 9 -7.31 10.50 1.58
N THR A 10 -6.92 10.48 2.86
CA THR A 10 -5.51 10.50 3.26
C THR A 10 -4.82 9.20 2.89
N ALA A 11 -3.48 9.20 2.89
CA ALA A 11 -2.71 7.99 2.57
C ALA A 11 -3.07 6.81 3.51
N VAL A 12 -3.27 7.07 4.81
CA VAL A 12 -3.72 6.04 5.76
C VAL A 12 -5.09 5.49 5.41
N GLN A 13 -6.04 6.35 4.99
CA GLN A 13 -7.38 5.91 4.58
C GLN A 13 -7.33 5.08 3.30
N ILE A 14 -6.47 5.45 2.35
CA ILE A 14 -6.23 4.67 1.13
C ILE A 14 -5.68 3.29 1.48
N VAL A 15 -4.61 3.23 2.27
CA VAL A 15 -3.99 1.96 2.71
C VAL A 15 -4.97 1.12 3.52
N LYS A 16 -5.81 1.74 4.35
CA LYS A 16 -6.88 1.04 5.06
C LYS A 16 -7.91 0.43 4.11
N GLY A 17 -8.33 1.19 3.09
CA GLY A 17 -9.22 0.68 2.04
C GLY A 17 -8.62 -0.49 1.26
N MET A 18 -7.31 -0.47 1.00
CA MET A 18 -6.59 -1.61 0.40
C MET A 18 -6.60 -2.82 1.35
N GLN A 19 -6.37 -2.61 2.65
CA GLN A 19 -6.40 -3.68 3.65
C GLN A 19 -7.77 -4.34 3.74
N ASP A 20 -8.84 -3.54 3.73
CA ASP A 20 -10.21 -4.02 3.91
C ASP A 20 -10.68 -4.98 2.80
N ILE A 21 -9.99 -5.00 1.67
CA ILE A 21 -10.29 -5.87 0.53
C ILE A 21 -9.26 -6.99 0.34
N ALA A 22 -8.16 -6.97 1.09
CA ALA A 22 -7.10 -7.95 1.01
C ALA A 22 -7.43 -9.15 1.91
N PHE A 23 -7.16 -10.36 1.41
CA PHE A 23 -7.50 -11.60 2.12
C PHE A 23 -6.43 -11.98 3.16
N GLY A 24 -6.83 -12.31 4.38
CA GLY A 24 -5.95 -12.91 5.40
C GLY A 24 -5.05 -11.94 6.16
N VAL A 25 -5.31 -10.63 6.05
CA VAL A 25 -4.56 -9.53 6.66
C VAL A 25 -5.35 -8.75 7.70
N GLU A 26 -6.54 -9.23 8.07
CA GLU A 26 -7.53 -8.52 8.90
C GLU A 26 -6.99 -8.18 10.30
N ARG A 27 -6.05 -8.99 10.79
CA ARG A 27 -5.40 -8.83 12.10
C ARG A 27 -4.16 -7.92 12.08
N LEU A 28 -3.70 -7.52 10.90
CA LEU A 28 -2.49 -6.70 10.79
C LEU A 28 -2.79 -5.26 11.19
N SER A 29 -1.86 -4.63 11.91
CA SER A 29 -1.85 -3.17 12.03
C SER A 29 -1.58 -2.54 10.65
N ILE A 30 -1.84 -1.24 10.50
CA ILE A 30 -1.52 -0.55 9.24
C ILE A 30 -0.01 -0.63 8.89
N PRO A 31 0.94 -0.38 9.82
CA PRO A 31 2.35 -0.60 9.55
C PRO A 31 2.69 -2.03 9.11
N ASP A 32 2.13 -3.05 9.78
CA ASP A 32 2.39 -4.45 9.42
C ASP A 32 1.78 -4.80 8.06
N TYR A 33 0.62 -4.24 7.73
CA TYR A 33 -0.01 -4.39 6.42
C TYR A 33 0.83 -3.74 5.31
N ILE A 34 1.41 -2.56 5.56
CA ILE A 34 2.33 -1.92 4.63
C ILE A 34 3.55 -2.81 4.37
N ASP A 35 4.18 -3.34 5.43
CA ASP A 35 5.33 -4.24 5.31
C ASP A 35 4.94 -5.52 4.55
N TRP A 36 3.73 -6.03 4.77
CA TRP A 36 3.16 -7.15 4.01
C TRP A 36 2.99 -6.80 2.52
N VAL A 37 2.48 -5.62 2.18
CA VAL A 37 2.34 -5.15 0.78
C VAL A 37 3.72 -5.07 0.10
N VAL A 38 4.73 -4.51 0.78
CA VAL A 38 6.10 -4.43 0.25
C VAL A 38 6.64 -5.83 -0.07
N ALA A 39 6.53 -6.76 0.87
CA ALA A 39 7.00 -8.13 0.68
C ALA A 39 6.26 -8.87 -0.45
N ASN A 40 4.94 -8.70 -0.55
CA ASN A 40 4.13 -9.35 -1.58
C ASN A 40 4.38 -8.76 -2.96
N THR A 41 4.53 -7.44 -3.07
CA THR A 41 4.83 -6.76 -4.32
C THR A 41 6.19 -7.22 -4.86
N GLN A 42 7.20 -7.33 -4.00
CA GLN A 42 8.51 -7.87 -4.40
C GLN A 42 8.42 -9.33 -4.84
N ARG A 43 7.65 -10.16 -4.12
CA ARG A 43 7.54 -11.59 -4.40
C ARG A 43 6.77 -11.91 -5.69
N PHE A 44 5.67 -11.20 -5.93
CA PHE A 44 4.72 -11.56 -6.98
C PHE A 44 4.81 -10.66 -8.21
N GLU A 45 5.16 -9.39 -8.04
CA GLU A 45 5.26 -8.41 -9.14
C GLU A 45 6.74 -8.08 -9.46
N SER A 46 7.71 -8.61 -8.70
CA SER A 46 9.15 -8.30 -8.82
C SER A 46 9.50 -6.81 -8.68
N VAL A 47 8.65 -6.04 -8.00
CA VAL A 47 8.82 -4.60 -7.79
C VAL A 47 9.24 -4.32 -6.35
N ALA A 48 10.33 -3.56 -6.19
CA ALA A 48 10.90 -3.19 -4.91
C ALA A 48 10.39 -1.82 -4.45
N LEU A 49 9.37 -1.80 -3.59
CA LEU A 49 8.85 -0.56 -2.99
C LEU A 49 9.74 -0.13 -1.81
N ARG A 50 10.29 1.08 -1.88
CA ARG A 50 11.19 1.65 -0.86
C ARG A 50 10.43 2.54 0.11
N VAL A 51 9.60 1.93 0.95
CA VAL A 51 8.80 2.65 1.95
C VAL A 51 9.69 3.20 3.06
N GLN A 52 9.50 4.48 3.39
CA GLN A 52 10.22 5.20 4.44
C GLN A 52 9.24 5.81 5.46
N GLY A 53 9.73 6.13 6.65
CA GLY A 53 8.96 6.79 7.71
C GLY A 53 9.02 6.09 9.06
N ALA A 54 8.78 6.86 10.12
CA ALA A 54 8.72 6.40 11.50
C ALA A 54 7.28 6.22 11.99
N THR A 55 6.32 6.94 11.42
CA THR A 55 4.90 6.85 11.77
C THR A 55 4.09 6.07 10.73
N ALA A 56 2.87 5.66 11.09
CA ALA A 56 1.95 5.01 10.16
C ALA A 56 1.58 5.93 9.00
N GLU A 57 1.40 7.23 9.28
CA GLU A 57 1.09 8.26 8.31
C GLU A 57 2.21 8.44 7.29
N GLU A 58 3.45 8.54 7.75
CA GLU A 58 4.63 8.69 6.89
C GLU A 58 4.83 7.45 6.01
N LYS A 59 4.74 6.26 6.60
CA LYS A 59 4.84 4.99 5.85
C LYS A 59 3.73 4.86 4.82
N ALA A 60 2.49 5.21 5.17
CA ALA A 60 1.37 5.14 4.23
C ALA A 60 1.55 6.11 3.06
N ALA A 61 1.97 7.35 3.33
CA ALA A 61 2.26 8.33 2.28
C ALA A 61 3.37 7.84 1.36
N SER A 62 4.47 7.35 1.95
CA SER A 62 5.58 6.78 1.18
C SER A 62 5.15 5.58 0.34
N LEU A 63 4.33 4.66 0.87
CA LEU A 63 3.81 3.52 0.09
C LEU A 63 2.99 3.99 -1.12
N VAL A 64 2.06 4.93 -0.93
CA VAL A 64 1.23 5.45 -2.02
C VAL A 64 2.09 6.09 -3.11
N ASP A 65 3.08 6.90 -2.73
CA ASP A 65 3.99 7.53 -3.69
C ASP A 65 4.83 6.50 -4.46
N GLU A 66 5.33 5.46 -3.79
CA GLU A 66 6.05 4.35 -4.44
C GLU A 66 5.15 3.61 -5.43
N MET A 67 3.90 3.29 -5.04
CA MET A 67 2.94 2.62 -5.91
C MET A 67 2.61 3.45 -7.16
N LEU A 68 2.51 4.77 -7.02
CA LEU A 68 2.33 5.68 -8.14
C LEU A 68 3.58 5.74 -9.04
N ARG A 69 4.78 5.80 -8.44
CA ARG A 69 6.05 5.85 -9.17
C ARG A 69 6.30 4.60 -9.99
N GLU A 70 6.05 3.43 -9.41
CA GLU A 70 6.24 2.13 -10.07
C GLU A 70 5.06 1.77 -10.99
N GLY A 71 4.04 2.63 -11.09
CA GLY A 71 2.88 2.42 -11.97
C GLY A 71 1.92 1.33 -11.49
N LEU A 72 2.03 0.90 -10.24
CA LEU A 72 1.08 -0.03 -9.60
C LEU A 72 -0.27 0.63 -9.33
N ALA A 73 -0.27 1.95 -9.14
CA ALA A 73 -1.45 2.80 -9.04
C ALA A 73 -1.32 4.01 -9.98
N THR A 74 -2.43 4.69 -10.25
CA THR A 74 -2.47 5.94 -11.00
C THR A 74 -3.30 6.99 -10.27
N ARG A 75 -2.94 8.28 -10.38
CA ARG A 75 -3.80 9.36 -9.90
C ARG A 75 -5.03 9.46 -10.82
N GLY A 76 -6.21 9.50 -10.20
CA GLY A 76 -7.49 9.77 -10.87
C GLY A 76 -7.84 11.25 -10.83
#